data_AF-A0A6J8D3S3-F1
#
_entry.id   AF-A0A6J8D3S3-F1
#
_cell.length_a   1.000
_cell.length_b   1.000
_cell.length_c   1.000
_cell.angle_alpha   90.00
_cell.angle_beta   90.00
_cell.angle_gamma   90.00
#
_symmetry.space_group_name_H-M   'P 1'
#
loop_
_entity.id
_entity.type
_entity.pdbx_description
1 polymer ?
#
loop_
_entity_poly.entity_id
_entity_poly.type
_entity_poly.pdbx_seq_one_letter_code
_entity_poly.pdbx_strand_id
1 'polypeptide(L)'
;MHCASHNSEGLKPDPEKIRGVTDMPKLTDVSRVRQIIGLVTYLRKFLPKLSDICETLRKLALKDSEFCWSETHDKALEEIKRLVTAEIVLRYYDPKLQLTIQSDALQTGLGAVVLQEDRPVAYANRDLTDTETRYAQIKKELLSVIFGLEKFHSYTCGRTVRVISDHKPLESFVKNHFHEVPKRLKRMISRLQKYDIILHYRPGKEMYI
;
A
#
# COMPACT_ATOMS: atom_id res chain seq x y z
N MET A 1 -3.79 -26.51 2.23
CA MET A 1 -3.44 -25.43 1.28
C MET A 1 -4.72 -24.95 0.62
N HIS A 2 -5.43 -24.01 1.23
CA HIS A 2 -6.49 -23.24 0.56
C HIS A 2 -6.12 -21.77 0.77
N CYS A 3 -5.66 -21.12 -0.31
CA CYS A 3 -4.91 -19.85 -0.21
C CYS A 3 -5.74 -18.61 -0.59
N ALA A 4 -7.02 -18.77 -0.93
CA ALA A 4 -8.04 -17.74 -1.14
C ALA A 4 -9.35 -18.41 -1.57
N SER A 5 -10.51 -17.85 -1.20
CA SER A 5 -11.78 -18.23 -1.81
C SER A 5 -11.91 -17.51 -3.16
N HIS A 6 -12.16 -18.29 -4.22
CA HIS A 6 -12.35 -17.80 -5.58
C HIS A 6 -13.86 -17.69 -5.80
N ASN A 7 -14.35 -16.49 -6.10
CA ASN A 7 -15.73 -16.33 -6.57
C ASN A 7 -15.73 -15.50 -7.86
N SER A 8 -16.84 -15.53 -8.60
CA SER A 8 -17.00 -14.81 -9.89
C SER A 8 -16.74 -13.29 -9.83
N GLU A 9 -16.64 -12.71 -8.63
CA GLU A 9 -16.46 -11.28 -8.39
C GLU A 9 -15.01 -10.86 -8.10
N GLY A 10 -14.10 -11.81 -7.78
CA GLY A 10 -12.71 -11.50 -7.47
C GLY A 10 -12.05 -12.43 -6.43
N LEU A 11 -10.84 -12.04 -6.02
CA LEU A 11 -10.04 -12.70 -5.00
C LEU A 11 -10.36 -12.10 -3.62
N LYS A 12 -10.94 -12.91 -2.72
CA LYS A 12 -11.16 -12.53 -1.31
C LYS A 12 -10.13 -13.21 -0.40
N PRO A 13 -9.75 -12.59 0.73
CA PRO A 13 -9.02 -13.30 1.77
C PRO A 13 -9.83 -14.51 2.25
N ASP A 14 -9.12 -15.57 2.66
CA ASP A 14 -9.76 -16.78 3.15
C ASP A 14 -10.66 -16.46 4.38
N PRO A 15 -11.96 -16.78 4.34
CA PRO A 15 -12.88 -16.50 5.44
C PRO A 15 -12.45 -17.10 6.78
N GLU A 16 -11.78 -18.25 6.79
CA GLU A 16 -11.25 -18.84 8.03
C GLU A 16 -10.09 -18.03 8.59
N LYS A 17 -9.25 -17.45 7.71
CA LYS A 17 -8.17 -16.54 8.09
C LYS A 17 -8.71 -15.20 8.59
N ILE A 18 -9.83 -14.71 8.04
CA ILE A 18 -10.54 -13.53 8.53
C ILE A 18 -11.11 -13.80 9.92
N ARG A 19 -11.89 -14.89 10.10
CA ARG A 19 -12.44 -15.29 11.41
C ARG A 19 -11.35 -15.43 12.47
N GLY A 20 -10.22 -16.04 12.10
CA GLY A 20 -9.06 -16.16 12.96
C GLY A 20 -8.51 -14.82 13.49
N VAL A 21 -8.66 -13.72 12.75
CA VAL A 21 -8.33 -12.36 13.22
C VAL A 21 -9.46 -11.75 14.04
N THR A 22 -10.71 -11.87 13.57
CA THR A 22 -11.89 -11.22 14.16
C THR A 22 -12.17 -11.74 15.58
N ASP A 23 -12.14 -13.06 15.75
CA ASP A 23 -12.56 -13.74 16.99
C ASP A 23 -11.43 -13.84 18.02
N MET A 24 -10.26 -13.27 17.73
CA MET A 24 -9.08 -13.45 18.54
C MET A 24 -9.17 -12.68 19.87
N PRO A 25 -8.88 -13.34 21.01
CA PRO A 25 -8.82 -12.66 22.30
C PRO A 25 -7.61 -11.71 22.38
N LYS A 26 -7.59 -10.89 23.43
CA LYS A 26 -6.45 -10.02 23.77
C LYS A 26 -5.17 -10.85 23.84
N LEU A 27 -4.08 -10.34 23.25
CA LEU A 27 -2.82 -11.07 23.17
C LEU A 27 -2.11 -10.98 24.51
N THR A 28 -1.86 -12.13 25.12
CA THR A 28 -1.26 -12.24 26.46
C THR A 28 0.22 -12.58 26.43
N ASP A 29 0.77 -12.95 25.26
CA ASP A 29 2.15 -13.37 25.12
C ASP A 29 2.75 -13.06 23.74
N VAL A 30 4.08 -13.09 23.67
CA VAL A 30 4.88 -12.81 22.46
C VAL A 30 4.59 -13.80 21.33
N SER A 31 4.29 -15.06 21.63
CA SER A 31 3.99 -16.08 20.61
C SER A 31 2.69 -15.76 19.88
N ARG A 32 1.65 -15.34 20.61
CA ARG A 32 0.37 -14.88 20.06
C ARG A 32 0.54 -13.62 19.22
N VAL A 33 1.38 -12.68 19.66
CA VAL A 33 1.74 -11.49 18.85
C VAL A 33 2.39 -11.89 17.53
N ARG A 34 3.37 -12.81 17.55
CA ARG A 34 4.02 -13.31 16.32
C ARG A 34 3.05 -14.01 15.37
N GLN A 35 2.10 -14.78 15.91
CA GLN A 35 1.05 -15.42 15.12
C GLN A 35 0.17 -14.40 14.39
N ILE A 36 -0.26 -13.33 15.09
CA ILE A 36 -0.99 -12.21 14.46
C ILE A 36 -0.16 -11.58 13.37
N ILE A 37 1.10 -11.24 13.65
CA ILE A 37 1.97 -10.58 12.67
C ILE A 37 2.10 -11.42 11.41
N GLY A 38 2.21 -12.74 11.53
CA GLY A 38 2.23 -13.65 10.38
C GLY A 38 0.94 -13.60 9.56
N LEU A 39 -0.20 -13.64 10.24
CA LEU A 39 -1.53 -13.60 9.61
C LEU A 39 -1.82 -12.25 8.94
N VAL A 40 -1.44 -11.14 9.59
CA VAL A 40 -1.56 -9.79 9.01
C VAL A 40 -0.59 -9.62 7.84
N THR A 41 0.61 -10.20 7.91
CA THR A 41 1.55 -10.19 6.79
C THR A 41 0.97 -10.89 5.56
N TYR A 42 0.20 -11.96 5.75
CA TYR A 42 -0.58 -12.58 4.67
C TYR A 42 -1.66 -11.64 4.12
N LEU A 43 -2.34 -10.89 5.00
CA LEU A 43 -3.40 -9.94 4.63
C LEU A 43 -2.88 -8.62 4.05
N ARG A 44 -1.59 -8.32 4.18
CA ARG A 44 -0.94 -7.12 3.66
C ARG A 44 -1.16 -6.89 2.16
N LYS A 45 -1.31 -7.97 1.38
CA LYS A 45 -1.63 -7.91 -0.06
C LYS A 45 -3.03 -7.36 -0.36
N PHE A 46 -3.92 -7.38 0.63
CA PHE A 46 -5.29 -6.87 0.58
C PHE A 46 -5.43 -5.52 1.31
N LEU A 47 -4.63 -5.29 2.35
CA LEU A 47 -4.76 -4.13 3.23
C LEU A 47 -3.38 -3.51 3.53
N PRO A 48 -2.91 -2.55 2.72
CA PRO A 48 -1.60 -1.96 2.90
C PRO A 48 -1.44 -1.20 4.23
N LYS A 49 -2.52 -0.55 4.72
CA LYS A 49 -2.57 0.16 6.03
C LYS A 49 -2.25 -0.72 7.24
N LEU A 50 -2.38 -2.05 7.11
CA LEU A 50 -2.02 -2.98 8.18
C LEU A 50 -0.53 -2.97 8.51
N SER A 51 0.33 -2.51 7.60
CA SER A 51 1.79 -2.52 7.81
C SER A 51 2.22 -1.58 8.92
N ASP A 52 1.63 -0.37 8.94
CA ASP A 52 1.91 0.66 9.93
C ASP A 52 1.35 0.26 11.30
N ILE A 53 0.13 -0.29 11.33
CA ILE A 53 -0.52 -0.75 12.57
C ILE A 53 0.24 -1.95 13.17
N CYS A 54 0.77 -2.82 12.32
CA CYS A 54 1.60 -3.94 12.76
C CYS A 54 2.94 -3.52 13.34
N GLU A 55 3.46 -2.33 13.03
CA GLU A 55 4.72 -1.88 13.60
C GLU A 55 4.63 -1.77 15.12
N THR A 56 3.51 -1.25 15.64
CA THR A 56 3.21 -1.16 17.08
C THR A 56 3.22 -2.55 17.72
N LEU A 57 2.64 -3.56 17.06
CA LEU A 57 2.64 -4.94 17.58
C LEU A 57 4.01 -5.64 17.41
N ARG A 58 4.78 -5.34 16.36
CA ARG A 58 6.13 -5.92 16.16
C ARG A 58 7.09 -5.52 17.25
N LYS A 59 6.97 -4.31 17.81
CA LYS A 59 7.79 -3.83 18.93
C LYS A 59 7.64 -4.71 20.17
N LEU A 60 6.45 -5.26 20.43
CA LEU A 60 6.21 -6.22 21.51
C LEU A 60 6.86 -7.59 21.30
N ALA A 61 7.27 -7.93 20.08
CA ALA A 61 7.81 -9.25 19.74
C ALA A 61 9.35 -9.29 19.62
N LEU A 62 10.02 -8.16 19.92
CA LEU A 62 11.47 -8.03 19.91
C LEU A 62 12.12 -8.90 21.00
N LYS A 63 13.33 -9.39 20.71
CA LYS A 63 14.01 -10.41 21.52
C LYS A 63 14.41 -9.93 22.93
N ASP A 64 14.53 -8.61 23.12
CA ASP A 64 15.00 -7.97 24.34
C ASP A 64 13.95 -6.97 24.93
N SER A 65 12.68 -7.09 24.54
CA SER A 65 11.60 -6.26 25.08
C SER A 65 10.83 -7.02 26.15
N GLU A 66 10.62 -6.39 27.32
CA GLU A 66 9.58 -6.86 28.24
C GLU A 66 8.21 -6.76 27.56
N PHE A 67 7.42 -7.81 27.70
CA PHE A 67 6.07 -7.82 27.16
C PHE A 67 5.16 -6.94 28.02
N CYS A 68 4.92 -5.71 27.58
CA CYS A 68 4.05 -4.77 28.26
C CYS A 68 2.88 -4.37 27.36
N TRP A 69 1.70 -4.94 27.61
CA TRP A 69 0.50 -4.63 26.86
C TRP A 69 -0.19 -3.38 27.40
N SER A 70 -0.12 -2.29 26.65
CA SER A 70 -0.85 -1.03 26.90
C SER A 70 -2.04 -0.81 25.97
N GLU A 71 -2.85 0.22 26.25
CA GLU A 71 -4.02 0.63 25.43
C GLU A 71 -3.70 0.92 23.96
N THR A 72 -2.46 1.32 23.63
CA THR A 72 -2.06 1.55 22.24
C THR A 72 -2.09 0.27 21.41
N HIS A 73 -1.84 -0.87 22.06
CA HIS A 73 -1.89 -2.19 21.42
C HIS A 73 -3.32 -2.69 21.28
N ASP A 74 -4.21 -2.37 22.23
CA ASP A 74 -5.65 -2.65 22.10
C ASP A 74 -6.22 -1.89 20.88
N LYS A 75 -5.93 -0.59 20.75
CA LYS A 75 -6.34 0.22 19.59
C LYS A 75 -5.79 -0.34 18.27
N ALA A 76 -4.53 -0.75 18.26
CA ALA A 76 -3.92 -1.37 17.08
C ALA A 76 -4.61 -2.68 16.70
N LEU A 77 -4.91 -3.53 17.68
CA LEU A 77 -5.58 -4.81 17.45
C LEU A 77 -7.03 -4.62 16.97
N GLU A 78 -7.78 -3.69 17.55
CA GLU A 78 -9.13 -3.37 17.09
C GLU A 78 -9.15 -2.80 15.67
N GLU A 79 -8.20 -1.92 15.34
CA GLU A 79 -8.10 -1.38 13.98
C GLU A 79 -7.74 -2.46 12.97
N ILE A 80 -6.86 -3.41 13.32
CA ILE A 80 -6.59 -4.60 12.50
C ILE A 80 -7.88 -5.39 12.27
N LYS A 81 -8.65 -5.67 13.34
CA LYS A 81 -9.93 -6.40 13.21
C LYS A 81 -10.89 -5.68 12.29
N ARG A 82 -11.07 -4.37 12.46
CA ARG A 82 -11.95 -3.52 11.64
C ARG A 82 -11.55 -3.52 10.17
N LEU A 83 -10.25 -3.42 9.88
CA LEU A 83 -9.74 -3.43 8.52
C LEU A 83 -9.90 -4.80 7.86
N VAL A 84 -9.66 -5.89 8.60
CA VAL A 84 -9.77 -7.26 8.09
C VAL A 84 -11.23 -7.70 7.88
N THR A 85 -12.18 -7.14 8.64
CA THR A 85 -13.61 -7.38 8.43
C THR A 85 -14.25 -6.47 7.38
N ALA A 86 -13.60 -5.37 7.01
CA ALA A 86 -14.03 -4.58 5.85
C ALA A 86 -13.90 -5.45 4.60
N GLU A 87 -14.92 -5.47 3.75
CA GLU A 87 -14.97 -6.36 2.60
C GLU A 87 -13.93 -5.97 1.53
N ILE A 88 -12.72 -6.53 1.61
CA ILE A 88 -11.71 -6.36 0.55
C ILE A 88 -11.92 -7.44 -0.50
N VAL A 89 -12.49 -7.03 -1.64
CA VAL A 89 -12.56 -7.85 -2.84
C VAL A 89 -11.56 -7.30 -3.85
N LEU A 90 -10.50 -8.05 -4.12
CA LEU A 90 -9.62 -7.72 -5.23
C LEU A 90 -10.25 -8.20 -6.53
N ARG A 91 -10.44 -7.31 -7.50
CA ARG A 91 -10.91 -7.67 -8.83
C ARG A 91 -9.82 -8.41 -9.60
N TYR A 92 -10.22 -9.37 -10.43
CA TYR A 92 -9.32 -9.89 -11.46
C TYR A 92 -8.95 -8.79 -12.47
N TYR A 93 -7.70 -8.82 -12.91
CA TYR A 93 -7.22 -7.90 -13.94
C TYR A 93 -7.89 -8.18 -15.28
N ASP A 94 -8.41 -7.14 -15.92
CA ASP A 94 -8.92 -7.18 -17.29
C ASP A 94 -8.04 -6.33 -18.23
N PRO A 95 -7.37 -6.92 -19.23
CA PRO A 95 -6.55 -6.17 -20.19
C PRO A 95 -7.31 -5.10 -21.00
N LYS A 96 -8.64 -5.14 -21.07
CA LYS A 96 -9.44 -4.18 -21.84
C LYS A 96 -9.81 -2.93 -21.03
N LEU A 97 -9.80 -3.01 -19.70
CA LEU A 97 -10.18 -1.90 -18.84
C LEU A 97 -9.01 -0.94 -18.63
N GLN A 98 -9.35 0.33 -18.41
CA GLN A 98 -8.37 1.38 -18.14
C GLN A 98 -7.64 1.10 -16.82
N LEU A 99 -6.31 1.16 -16.88
CA LEU A 99 -5.47 0.97 -15.71
C LEU A 99 -5.31 2.27 -14.94
N THR A 100 -5.62 2.25 -13.65
CA THR A 100 -5.36 3.37 -12.75
C THR A 100 -4.39 2.96 -11.65
N ILE A 101 -3.37 3.76 -11.40
CA ILE A 101 -2.54 3.64 -10.21
C ILE A 101 -2.86 4.81 -9.32
N GLN A 102 -3.28 4.52 -8.09
CA GLN A 102 -3.18 5.48 -7.01
C GLN A 102 -1.83 5.27 -6.33
N SER A 103 -1.19 6.34 -5.86
CA SER A 103 0.05 6.27 -5.10
C SER A 103 0.12 7.38 -4.06
N ASP A 104 0.58 7.05 -2.87
CA ASP A 104 0.71 7.96 -1.73
C ASP A 104 2.06 7.72 -1.02
N ALA A 105 2.61 8.77 -0.42
CA ALA A 105 3.86 8.73 0.32
C ALA A 105 3.69 9.12 1.80
N LEU A 106 3.76 8.08 2.63
CA LEU A 106 4.02 8.10 4.08
C LEU A 106 5.28 8.89 4.46
N GLN A 107 5.38 9.36 5.71
CA GLN A 107 6.66 9.78 6.28
C GLN A 107 7.67 8.62 6.34
N THR A 108 7.17 7.40 6.55
CA THR A 108 7.93 6.17 6.78
C THR A 108 7.84 5.17 5.63
N GLY A 109 6.91 5.34 4.68
CA GLY A 109 6.62 4.32 3.67
C GLY A 109 6.00 4.87 2.39
N LEU A 110 5.89 3.99 1.40
CA LEU A 110 5.24 4.26 0.12
C LEU A 110 4.09 3.28 -0.07
N GLY A 111 2.96 3.78 -0.58
CA GLY A 111 1.79 2.98 -0.94
C GLY A 111 1.44 3.15 -2.42
N ALA A 112 0.97 2.07 -3.04
CA ALA A 112 0.41 2.08 -4.38
C ALA A 112 -0.71 1.04 -4.50
N VAL A 113 -1.76 1.37 -5.25
CA VAL A 113 -2.83 0.42 -5.60
C VAL A 113 -3.14 0.52 -7.08
N VAL A 114 -3.30 -0.64 -7.71
CA VAL A 114 -3.83 -0.77 -9.06
C VAL A 114 -5.35 -0.88 -8.98
N LEU A 115 -6.05 -0.04 -9.72
CA LEU A 115 -7.50 0.02 -9.78
C LEU A 115 -7.97 -0.15 -11.23
N GLN A 116 -9.11 -0.83 -11.39
CA GLN A 116 -9.88 -0.88 -12.63
C GLN A 116 -11.36 -0.65 -12.30
N GLU A 117 -11.96 0.38 -12.90
CA GLU A 117 -13.33 0.83 -12.58
C GLU A 117 -13.52 1.07 -11.07
N ASP A 118 -12.55 1.76 -10.45
CA ASP A 118 -12.51 2.06 -9.00
C ASP A 118 -12.53 0.83 -8.07
N ARG A 119 -12.25 -0.37 -8.61
CA ARG A 119 -12.06 -1.59 -7.81
C ARG A 119 -10.58 -1.98 -7.74
N PRO A 120 -10.04 -2.33 -6.55
CA PRO A 120 -8.63 -2.67 -6.40
C PRO A 120 -8.35 -4.02 -7.06
N VAL A 121 -7.29 -4.07 -7.87
CA VAL A 121 -6.75 -5.30 -8.48
C VAL A 121 -5.58 -5.82 -7.66
N ALA A 122 -4.69 -4.91 -7.22
CA ALA A 122 -3.53 -5.26 -6.42
C ALA A 122 -3.03 -4.08 -5.58
N TYR A 123 -2.57 -4.36 -4.38
CA TYR A 123 -1.89 -3.39 -3.50
C TYR A 123 -0.40 -3.66 -3.42
N ALA A 124 0.37 -2.59 -3.24
CA ALA A 124 1.79 -2.64 -2.96
C ALA A 124 2.17 -1.57 -1.96
N ASN A 125 3.09 -1.91 -1.07
CA ASN A 125 3.70 -0.95 -0.16
C ASN A 125 5.15 -1.37 0.15
N ARG A 126 5.97 -0.40 0.53
CA ARG A 126 7.35 -0.62 0.95
C ARG A 126 7.77 0.49 1.88
N ASP A 127 8.55 0.13 2.90
CA ASP A 127 9.13 1.09 3.81
C ASP A 127 10.18 1.95 3.08
N LEU A 128 10.29 3.21 3.48
CA LEU A 128 11.35 4.10 3.00
C LEU A 128 12.67 3.71 3.66
N THR A 129 13.76 3.70 2.89
CA THR A 129 15.11 3.61 3.46
C THR A 129 15.44 4.86 4.25
N ASP A 130 16.41 4.79 5.17
CA ASP A 130 16.89 5.95 5.96
C ASP A 130 17.23 7.16 5.10
N THR A 131 17.71 6.93 3.87
CA THR A 131 18.01 8.02 2.94
C THR A 131 16.76 8.61 2.32
N GLU A 132 15.77 7.78 1.99
CA GLU A 132 14.51 8.23 1.39
C GLU A 132 13.59 8.90 2.41
N THR A 133 13.65 8.54 3.70
CA THR A 133 12.89 9.24 4.76
C THR A 133 13.28 10.72 4.89
N ARG A 134 14.51 11.08 4.53
CA ARG A 134 15.03 12.47 4.51
C ARG A 134 14.69 13.24 3.22
N TYR A 135 13.97 12.64 2.28
CA TYR A 135 13.58 13.34 1.05
C TYR A 135 12.49 14.38 1.33
N ALA A 136 12.51 15.48 0.58
CA ALA A 136 11.40 16.44 0.57
C ALA A 136 10.10 15.75 0.10
N GLN A 137 8.94 16.20 0.58
CA GLN A 137 7.65 15.56 0.32
C GLN A 137 7.41 15.32 -1.18
N ILE A 138 7.58 16.35 -2.02
CA ILE A 138 7.43 16.21 -3.48
C ILE A 138 8.27 15.08 -4.10
N LYS A 139 9.46 14.82 -3.52
CA LYS A 139 10.33 13.74 -3.97
C LYS A 139 9.86 12.38 -3.44
N LYS A 140 9.30 12.32 -2.23
CA LYS A 140 8.65 11.10 -1.71
C LYS A 140 7.43 10.74 -2.56
N GLU A 141 6.61 11.72 -2.93
CA GLU A 141 5.45 11.53 -3.81
C GLU A 141 5.84 11.07 -5.22
N LEU A 142 6.84 11.70 -5.82
CA LEU A 142 7.36 11.22 -7.10
C LEU A 142 7.90 9.78 -6.98
N LEU A 143 8.49 9.43 -5.84
CA LEU A 143 8.99 8.09 -5.57
C LEU A 143 7.85 7.07 -5.38
N SER A 144 6.71 7.46 -4.77
CA SER A 144 5.53 6.59 -4.63
C SER A 144 4.95 6.22 -6.00
N VAL A 145 4.84 7.20 -6.90
CA VAL A 145 4.41 6.97 -8.30
C VAL A 145 5.33 5.99 -9.01
N ILE A 146 6.66 6.24 -8.95
CA ILE A 146 7.65 5.37 -9.60
C ILE A 146 7.61 3.96 -9.01
N PHE A 147 7.51 3.84 -7.69
CA PHE A 147 7.38 2.57 -7.01
C PHE A 147 6.14 1.80 -7.48
N GLY A 148 4.98 2.46 -7.58
CA GLY A 148 3.77 1.84 -8.12
C GLY A 148 3.97 1.34 -9.55
N LEU A 149 4.48 2.19 -10.45
CA LEU A 149 4.68 1.84 -11.85
C LEU A 149 5.64 0.65 -12.03
N GLU A 150 6.76 0.65 -11.32
CA GLU A 150 7.76 -0.42 -11.42
C GLU A 150 7.33 -1.71 -10.70
N LYS A 151 6.66 -1.61 -9.54
CA LYS A 151 6.17 -2.79 -8.84
C LYS A 151 5.10 -3.52 -9.65
N PHE A 152 4.31 -2.77 -10.40
CA PHE A 152 3.26 -3.27 -11.27
C PHE A 152 3.68 -3.27 -12.75
N HIS A 153 4.98 -3.40 -13.05
CA HIS A 153 5.50 -3.34 -14.41
C HIS A 153 4.78 -4.27 -15.40
N SER A 154 4.41 -5.47 -14.95
CA SER A 154 3.64 -6.44 -15.76
C SER A 154 2.26 -5.93 -16.19
N TYR A 155 1.67 -5.00 -15.44
CA TYR A 155 0.39 -4.38 -15.76
C TYR A 155 0.55 -3.04 -16.51
N THR A 156 1.60 -2.28 -16.20
CA THR A 156 1.79 -0.89 -16.65
C THR A 156 2.60 -0.77 -17.93
N CYS A 157 3.45 -1.74 -18.26
CA CYS A 157 4.27 -1.68 -19.46
C CYS A 157 3.42 -1.74 -20.73
N GLY A 158 3.70 -0.85 -21.70
CA GLY A 158 3.04 -0.83 -23.01
C GLY A 158 1.59 -0.35 -23.00
N ARG A 159 1.10 0.25 -21.90
CA ARG A 159 -0.26 0.79 -21.79
C ARG A 159 -0.23 2.21 -21.24
N THR A 160 -1.21 3.02 -21.64
CA THR A 160 -1.46 4.31 -21.00
C THR A 160 -2.02 4.10 -19.60
N VAL A 161 -1.30 4.60 -18.59
CA VAL A 161 -1.65 4.45 -17.17
C VAL A 161 -2.13 5.78 -16.62
N ARG A 162 -3.34 5.78 -16.04
CA ARG A 162 -3.82 6.92 -15.26
C ARG A 162 -3.18 6.87 -13.88
N VAL A 163 -2.42 7.89 -13.51
CA VAL A 163 -1.82 8.00 -12.16
C VAL A 163 -2.60 9.03 -11.35
N ILE A 164 -2.96 8.68 -10.13
CA ILE A 164 -3.63 9.56 -9.17
C ILE A 164 -2.75 9.72 -7.94
N SER A 165 -2.47 10.97 -7.58
CA SER A 165 -1.71 11.35 -6.37
C SER A 165 -2.41 12.51 -5.66
N ASP A 166 -2.23 12.60 -4.36
CA ASP A 166 -2.73 13.69 -3.51
C ASP A 166 -1.81 14.92 -3.47
N HIS A 167 -0.75 14.92 -4.27
CA HIS A 167 0.19 16.03 -4.31
C HIS A 167 0.02 16.87 -5.57
N LYS A 168 -0.85 17.89 -5.51
CA LYS A 168 -1.18 18.79 -6.64
C LYS A 168 0.04 19.33 -7.42
N PRO A 169 1.16 19.75 -6.79
CA PRO A 169 2.34 20.18 -7.54
C PRO A 169 2.95 19.11 -8.47
N LEU A 170 2.69 17.83 -8.21
CA LEU A 170 3.22 16.73 -9.01
C LEU A 170 2.58 16.70 -10.41
N GLU A 171 1.31 17.10 -10.52
CA GLU A 171 0.59 17.19 -11.80
C GLU A 171 1.23 18.21 -12.73
N SER A 172 1.48 19.42 -12.23
CA SER A 172 2.15 20.48 -12.99
C SER A 172 3.62 20.16 -13.28
N PHE A 173 4.28 19.44 -12.39
CA PHE A 173 5.68 19.03 -12.55
C PHE A 173 5.85 18.04 -13.71
N VAL A 174 4.98 17.03 -13.79
CA VAL A 174 4.99 16.04 -14.88
C VAL A 174 4.52 16.66 -16.20
N LYS A 175 3.55 17.59 -16.19
CA LYS A 175 3.05 18.18 -17.44
C LYS A 175 3.99 19.21 -18.07
N ASN A 176 4.59 20.11 -17.28
CA ASN A 176 5.14 21.36 -17.82
C ASN A 176 6.66 21.55 -17.61
N HIS A 177 7.33 20.75 -16.78
CA HIS A 177 8.67 21.13 -16.28
C HIS A 177 9.78 20.09 -16.52
N PHE A 178 9.62 19.10 -17.39
CA PHE A 178 10.66 18.08 -17.64
C PHE A 178 12.06 18.67 -17.91
N HIS A 179 12.13 19.84 -18.54
CA HIS A 179 13.38 20.51 -18.92
C HIS A 179 14.02 21.34 -17.79
N GLU A 180 13.23 21.84 -16.83
CA GLU A 180 13.69 22.72 -15.74
C GLU A 180 13.92 22.00 -14.41
N VAL A 181 13.87 20.67 -14.44
CA VAL A 181 13.94 19.86 -13.22
C VAL A 181 15.31 19.93 -12.55
N PRO A 182 15.37 20.15 -11.21
CA PRO A 182 16.60 20.08 -10.44
C PRO A 182 17.38 18.79 -10.75
N LYS A 183 18.70 18.88 -10.92
CA LYS A 183 19.57 17.73 -11.28
C LYS A 183 19.29 16.46 -10.45
N ARG A 184 18.93 16.63 -9.17
CA ARG A 184 18.61 15.54 -8.22
C ARG A 184 17.35 14.74 -8.57
N LEU A 185 16.42 15.30 -9.34
CA LEU A 185 15.16 14.65 -9.75
C LEU A 185 15.20 14.08 -11.18
N LYS A 186 16.18 14.48 -12.00
CA LYS A 186 16.34 13.99 -13.39
C LYS A 186 16.43 12.45 -13.47
N ARG A 187 17.14 11.82 -12.52
CA ARG A 187 17.23 10.35 -12.45
C ARG A 187 15.87 9.69 -12.20
N MET A 188 15.02 10.31 -11.39
CA MET A 188 13.68 9.79 -11.09
C MET A 188 12.75 9.96 -12.30
N ILE A 189 12.84 11.10 -12.98
CA ILE A 189 12.11 11.37 -14.22
C ILE A 189 12.45 10.39 -15.32
N SER A 190 13.73 10.06 -15.52
CA SER A 190 14.13 9.09 -16.54
C SER A 190 13.50 7.71 -16.33
N ARG A 191 13.19 7.34 -15.08
CA ARG A 191 12.46 6.10 -14.77
C ARG A 191 10.99 6.17 -15.20
N LEU A 192 10.36 7.35 -15.11
CA LEU A 192 8.98 7.57 -15.56
C LEU A 192 8.84 7.49 -17.07
N GLN A 193 9.85 7.93 -17.84
CA GLN A 193 9.80 7.95 -19.31
C GLN A 193 9.59 6.57 -19.96
N LYS A 194 9.78 5.48 -19.21
CA LYS A 194 9.50 4.11 -19.66
C LYS A 194 8.00 3.81 -19.75
N TYR A 195 7.16 4.66 -19.15
CA TYR A 195 5.73 4.47 -19.01
C TYR A 195 4.98 5.63 -19.65
N ASP A 196 3.90 5.30 -20.35
CA ASP A 196 2.94 6.30 -20.84
C ASP A 196 1.96 6.63 -19.71
N ILE A 197 2.14 7.80 -19.08
CA ILE A 197 1.39 8.18 -17.87
C ILE A 197 0.60 9.47 -18.05
N ILE A 198 -0.62 9.46 -17.50
CA ILE A 198 -1.45 10.66 -17.35
C ILE A 198 -1.69 10.88 -15.86
N LEU A 199 -1.01 11.87 -15.28
CA LEU A 199 -1.09 12.17 -13.85
C LEU A 199 -2.22 13.16 -13.56
N HIS A 200 -3.05 12.83 -12.56
CA HIS A 200 -4.12 13.66 -12.04
C HIS A 200 -3.99 13.83 -10.53
N TYR A 201 -4.28 15.03 -10.05
CA TYR A 201 -4.43 15.27 -8.62
C TYR A 201 -5.82 14.81 -8.12
N ARG A 202 -5.86 14.15 -6.96
CA ARG A 202 -7.10 13.87 -6.22
C ARG A 202 -6.87 13.99 -4.71
N PRO A 203 -7.77 14.58 -3.91
CA PRO A 203 -7.59 14.68 -2.47
C PRO A 203 -7.45 13.29 -1.80
N GLY A 204 -6.52 13.15 -0.84
CA GLY A 204 -6.21 11.86 -0.20
C GLY A 204 -7.40 11.18 0.50
N LYS A 205 -8.43 11.94 0.90
CA LYS A 205 -9.69 11.37 1.47
C LYS A 205 -10.48 10.50 0.48
N GLU A 206 -10.22 10.65 -0.82
CA GLU A 206 -10.86 9.89 -1.90
C GLU A 206 -9.94 8.80 -2.49
N MET A 207 -8.79 8.55 -1.87
CA MET A 207 -7.86 7.51 -2.30
C MET A 207 -8.07 6.21 -1.52
N TYR A 208 -7.89 5.09 -2.22
CA TYR A 208 -8.00 3.72 -1.69
C TYR A 208 -6.71 3.27 -0.95
N ILE A 209 -5.76 4.18 -0.72
CA ILE A 209 -4.45 3.93 -0.10
C ILE A 209 -4.43 4.35 1.35
#